data_AF-R7NHZ5-F1
#
_entry.id   AF-R7NHZ5-F1
#
_cell.length_a   1.000
_cell.length_b   1.000
_cell.length_c   1.000
_cell.angle_alpha   90.00
_cell.angle_beta   90.00
_cell.angle_gamma   90.00
#
_symmetry.space_group_name_H-M   'P 1'
#
loop_
_entity.id
_entity.type
_entity.pdbx_description
1 polymer ?
#
loop_
_entity_poly.entity_id
_entity_poly.type
_entity_poly.pdbx_seq_one_letter_code
_entity_poly.pdbx_strand_id
1 'polypeptide(L)'
;MEKVELLVNNNVDVKGSLEFWGDMDSYNENLLEFKNSLEEKINSLEYYKNSKDCANYAIIAHSMKSEAKYLGFKNEAEIFLSHELKGKENDINFIETNFDNLKQVTKKIIEILNKYFENSSKKIILIADDSNIILNFLEENLNNYNIIKAKNGNDAIEAIKNNNLYAILLDLNMPDLNGFDVLEFLKEHNLINKIPIVVITGDDTKETIKKAFSYQILDILNKPFTEENIKHILNSINNFYEKDKI
;
A
#
# COMPACT_ATOMS: atom_id res chain seq x y z
N MET A 1 9.15 0.00 -13.68
CA MET A 1 9.04 -0.73 -14.95
C MET A 1 8.97 -2.24 -14.73
N GLU A 2 9.87 -2.84 -13.94
CA GLU A 2 9.90 -4.32 -13.70
C GLU A 2 8.60 -4.94 -13.16
N LYS A 3 7.80 -4.23 -12.35
CA LYS A 3 6.55 -4.78 -11.77
C LYS A 3 5.44 -4.99 -12.80
N VAL A 4 5.26 -4.06 -13.73
CA VAL A 4 4.22 -4.15 -14.76
C VAL A 4 4.55 -5.29 -15.73
N GLU A 5 5.84 -5.54 -15.99
CA GLU A 5 6.28 -6.68 -16.79
C GLU A 5 5.84 -8.02 -16.20
N LEU A 6 5.74 -8.17 -14.86
CA LEU A 6 5.19 -9.38 -14.25
C LEU A 6 3.74 -9.63 -14.70
N LEU A 7 2.90 -8.61 -14.70
CA LEU A 7 1.49 -8.71 -15.13
C LEU A 7 1.43 -9.01 -16.63
N VAL A 8 2.18 -8.27 -17.45
CA VAL A 8 2.22 -8.46 -18.91
C VAL A 8 2.74 -9.85 -19.29
N ASN A 9 3.78 -10.35 -18.63
CA ASN A 9 4.33 -11.70 -18.83
C ASN A 9 3.33 -12.80 -18.44
N ASN A 10 2.33 -12.47 -17.62
CA ASN A 10 1.21 -13.35 -17.28
C ASN A 10 -0.05 -13.08 -18.13
N ASN A 11 0.09 -12.37 -19.26
CA ASN A 11 -0.98 -12.01 -20.21
C ASN A 11 -2.08 -11.10 -19.64
N VAL A 12 -1.76 -10.30 -18.62
CA VAL A 12 -2.67 -9.26 -18.14
C VAL A 12 -2.56 -8.04 -19.03
N ASP A 13 -3.68 -7.59 -19.59
CA ASP A 13 -3.74 -6.39 -20.43
C ASP A 13 -3.79 -5.10 -19.60
N VAL A 14 -2.64 -4.76 -19.01
CA VAL A 14 -2.48 -3.55 -18.19
C VAL A 14 -2.77 -2.28 -19.01
N LYS A 15 -2.36 -2.25 -20.28
CA LYS A 15 -2.56 -1.08 -21.14
C LYS A 15 -4.05 -0.81 -21.38
N GLY A 16 -4.82 -1.85 -21.73
CA GLY A 16 -6.26 -1.74 -21.90
C GLY A 16 -6.97 -1.37 -20.59
N SER A 17 -6.50 -1.89 -19.45
CA SER A 17 -7.04 -1.50 -18.15
C SER A 17 -6.83 -0.02 -17.82
N LEU A 18 -5.66 0.54 -18.13
CA LEU A 18 -5.37 1.95 -17.88
C LEU A 18 -6.27 2.91 -18.68
N GLU A 19 -6.86 2.48 -19.80
CA GLU A 19 -7.88 3.27 -20.51
C GLU A 19 -9.15 3.49 -19.68
N PHE A 20 -9.44 2.61 -18.70
CA PHE A 20 -10.58 2.74 -17.79
C PHE A 20 -10.21 3.45 -16.49
N TRP A 21 -9.05 3.14 -15.92
CA TRP A 21 -8.63 3.62 -14.59
C TRP A 21 -7.86 4.94 -14.63
N GLY A 22 -7.40 5.37 -15.81
CA GLY A 22 -6.70 6.65 -16.02
C GLY A 22 -5.22 6.59 -15.65
N ASP A 23 -4.89 6.13 -14.44
CA ASP A 23 -3.52 6.08 -13.92
C ASP A 23 -3.19 4.76 -13.20
N MET A 24 -1.90 4.55 -12.94
CA MET A 24 -1.39 3.32 -12.31
C MET A 24 -1.77 3.21 -10.83
N ASP A 25 -1.98 4.31 -10.12
CA ASP A 25 -2.31 4.29 -8.69
C ASP A 25 -3.75 3.81 -8.51
N SER A 26 -4.69 4.43 -9.24
CA SER A 26 -6.08 3.99 -9.36
C SER A 26 -6.19 2.53 -9.81
N TYR A 27 -5.39 2.12 -10.80
CA TYR A 27 -5.34 0.72 -11.24
C TYR A 27 -4.89 -0.23 -10.12
N ASN A 28 -3.82 0.12 -9.40
CA ASN A 28 -3.26 -0.69 -8.33
C ASN A 28 -4.21 -0.84 -7.13
N GLU A 29 -4.93 0.22 -6.76
CA GLU A 29 -5.95 0.18 -5.70
C GLU A 29 -7.04 -0.86 -6.04
N ASN A 30 -7.57 -0.80 -7.25
CA ASN A 30 -8.61 -1.72 -7.72
C ASN A 30 -8.07 -3.16 -7.89
N LEU A 31 -6.80 -3.31 -8.30
CA LEU A 31 -6.13 -4.61 -8.38
C LEU A 31 -5.99 -5.27 -7.00
N LEU A 32 -5.72 -4.46 -5.96
CA LEU A 32 -5.62 -4.91 -4.58
C LEU A 32 -6.99 -5.27 -4.00
N GLU A 33 -8.02 -4.47 -4.26
CA GLU A 33 -9.40 -4.78 -3.86
C GLU A 33 -9.87 -6.09 -4.49
N PHE A 34 -9.66 -6.26 -5.80
CA PHE A 34 -9.96 -7.50 -6.50
C PHE A 34 -9.25 -8.69 -5.86
N LYS A 35 -7.93 -8.60 -5.66
CA LYS A 35 -7.12 -9.64 -4.98
C LYS A 35 -7.73 -10.04 -3.64
N ASN A 36 -8.13 -9.07 -2.82
CA ASN A 36 -8.63 -9.32 -1.47
C ASN A 36 -10.04 -9.93 -1.46
N SER A 37 -10.84 -9.68 -2.50
CA SER A 37 -12.21 -10.24 -2.63
C SER A 37 -12.25 -11.67 -3.17
N LEU A 38 -11.20 -12.13 -3.86
CA LEU A 38 -11.21 -13.41 -4.61
C LEU A 38 -11.45 -14.64 -3.74
N GLU A 39 -10.87 -14.67 -2.53
CA GLU A 39 -10.99 -15.83 -1.63
C GLU A 39 -12.43 -16.02 -1.14
N GLU A 40 -13.08 -14.93 -0.71
CA GLU A 40 -14.49 -14.94 -0.29
C GLU A 40 -15.42 -15.37 -1.43
N LYS A 41 -15.18 -14.87 -2.65
CA LYS A 41 -16.00 -15.22 -3.82
C LYS A 41 -15.87 -16.68 -4.22
N ILE A 42 -14.67 -17.26 -4.16
CA ILE A 42 -14.47 -18.69 -4.39
C ILE A 42 -15.20 -19.53 -3.35
N ASN A 43 -15.12 -19.16 -2.07
CA ASN A 43 -15.84 -19.85 -1.00
C ASN A 43 -17.36 -19.77 -1.21
N SER A 44 -17.86 -18.62 -1.66
CA SER A 44 -19.27 -18.43 -2.00
C SER A 44 -19.71 -19.29 -3.19
N LEU A 45 -18.93 -19.34 -4.27
CA LEU A 45 -19.20 -20.22 -5.41
C LEU A 45 -19.21 -21.69 -5.00
N GLU A 46 -18.29 -22.11 -4.12
CA GLU A 46 -18.26 -23.49 -3.61
C GLU A 46 -19.51 -23.81 -2.80
N TYR A 47 -19.92 -22.90 -1.93
CA TYR A 47 -21.16 -23.03 -1.17
C TYR A 47 -22.37 -23.19 -2.09
N TYR A 48 -22.54 -22.29 -3.06
CA TYR A 48 -23.68 -22.32 -3.99
C TYR A 48 -23.65 -23.52 -4.93
N LYS A 49 -22.46 -23.99 -5.33
CA LYS A 49 -22.32 -25.26 -6.06
C LYS A 49 -22.86 -26.42 -5.23
N ASN A 50 -22.44 -26.53 -3.96
CA ASN A 50 -22.82 -27.64 -3.08
C ASN A 50 -24.31 -27.61 -2.70
N SER A 51 -24.90 -26.42 -2.57
CA SER A 51 -26.34 -26.25 -2.33
C SER A 51 -27.18 -26.32 -3.61
N LYS A 52 -26.54 -26.44 -4.78
CA LYS A 52 -27.17 -26.43 -6.12
C LYS A 52 -27.95 -25.15 -6.44
N ASP A 53 -27.57 -24.04 -5.81
CA ASP A 53 -28.14 -22.71 -6.06
C ASP A 53 -27.45 -22.05 -7.26
N CYS A 54 -27.87 -22.44 -8.45
CA CYS A 54 -27.26 -21.99 -9.70
C CYS A 54 -27.48 -20.49 -9.97
N ALA A 55 -28.55 -19.91 -9.43
CA ALA A 55 -28.86 -18.48 -9.60
C ALA A 55 -27.84 -17.61 -8.86
N ASN A 56 -27.60 -17.87 -7.57
CA ASN A 56 -26.59 -17.12 -6.82
C ASN A 56 -25.17 -17.46 -7.29
N TYR A 57 -24.91 -18.71 -7.70
CA TYR A 57 -23.66 -19.08 -8.34
C TYR A 57 -23.35 -18.19 -9.57
N ALA A 58 -24.32 -18.04 -10.47
CA ALA A 58 -24.15 -17.22 -11.68
C ALA A 58 -23.90 -15.74 -11.36
N ILE A 59 -24.49 -15.20 -10.28
CA ILE A 59 -24.28 -13.82 -9.83
C ILE A 59 -22.83 -13.60 -9.40
N ILE A 60 -22.27 -14.51 -8.59
CA ILE A 60 -20.87 -14.38 -8.14
C ILE A 60 -19.91 -14.56 -9.33
N ALA A 61 -20.17 -15.52 -10.22
CA ALA A 61 -19.36 -15.72 -11.43
C ALA A 61 -19.39 -14.49 -12.36
N HIS A 62 -20.56 -13.83 -12.49
CA HIS A 62 -20.70 -12.58 -13.24
C HIS A 62 -19.85 -11.44 -12.66
N SER A 63 -19.84 -11.29 -11.32
CA SER A 63 -19.01 -10.30 -10.63
C SER A 63 -17.53 -10.55 -10.90
N MET A 64 -17.05 -11.78 -10.67
CA MET A 64 -15.65 -12.15 -10.91
C MET A 64 -15.23 -11.94 -12.37
N LYS A 65 -16.09 -12.29 -13.33
CA LYS A 65 -15.86 -12.03 -14.75
C LYS A 65 -15.66 -10.54 -15.04
N SER A 66 -16.55 -9.71 -14.54
CA SER A 66 -16.56 -8.28 -14.84
C SER A 66 -15.30 -7.59 -14.29
N GLU A 67 -14.94 -7.89 -13.05
CA GLU A 67 -13.73 -7.37 -12.41
C GLU A 67 -12.45 -7.84 -13.11
N ALA A 68 -12.35 -9.15 -13.42
CA ALA A 68 -11.22 -9.70 -14.17
C ALA A 68 -11.04 -8.99 -15.52
N LYS A 69 -12.15 -8.69 -16.21
CA LYS A 69 -12.12 -7.97 -17.50
C LYS A 69 -11.64 -6.52 -17.36
N TYR A 70 -12.14 -5.77 -16.37
CA TYR A 70 -11.67 -4.40 -16.11
C TYR A 70 -10.20 -4.34 -15.72
N LEU A 71 -9.68 -5.40 -15.09
CA LEU A 71 -8.30 -5.46 -14.61
C LEU A 71 -7.32 -6.15 -15.57
N GLY A 72 -7.81 -6.58 -16.75
CA GLY A 72 -6.99 -7.06 -17.85
C GLY A 72 -6.76 -8.57 -17.87
N PHE A 73 -7.34 -9.33 -16.94
CA PHE A 73 -7.32 -10.80 -16.88
C PHE A 73 -8.32 -11.42 -17.87
N LYS A 74 -8.15 -11.12 -19.16
CA LYS A 74 -9.15 -11.46 -20.20
C LYS A 74 -9.36 -12.96 -20.36
N ASN A 75 -8.29 -13.75 -20.30
CA ASN A 75 -8.38 -15.20 -20.46
C ASN A 75 -9.12 -15.85 -19.29
N GLU A 76 -8.81 -15.41 -18.07
CA GLU A 76 -9.46 -15.90 -16.86
C GLU A 76 -10.92 -15.42 -16.79
N ALA A 77 -11.23 -14.23 -17.31
CA ALA A 77 -12.61 -13.75 -17.44
C ALA A 77 -13.48 -14.67 -18.32
N GLU A 78 -12.94 -15.29 -19.37
CA GLU A 78 -13.71 -16.25 -20.19
C GLU A 78 -14.09 -17.53 -19.41
N ILE A 79 -13.26 -17.93 -18.44
CA ILE A 79 -13.56 -19.06 -17.55
C ILE A 79 -14.69 -18.68 -16.60
N PHE A 80 -14.62 -17.50 -15.98
CA PHE A 80 -15.71 -16.97 -15.16
C PHE A 80 -17.01 -16.79 -15.96
N LEU A 81 -16.93 -16.34 -17.22
CA LEU A 81 -18.08 -16.25 -18.12
C LEU A 81 -18.70 -17.62 -18.40
N SER A 82 -17.89 -18.64 -18.64
CA SER A 82 -18.40 -20.01 -18.86
C SER A 82 -19.19 -20.51 -17.65
N HIS A 83 -18.67 -20.27 -16.45
CA HIS A 83 -19.35 -20.58 -15.19
C HIS A 83 -20.62 -19.74 -14.97
N GLU A 84 -20.61 -18.45 -15.34
CA GLU A 84 -21.80 -17.59 -15.33
C GLU A 84 -22.91 -18.14 -16.22
N LEU A 85 -22.60 -18.46 -17.48
CA LEU A 85 -23.57 -18.97 -18.46
C LEU A 85 -24.14 -20.31 -18.01
N LYS A 86 -23.29 -21.21 -17.51
CA LYS A 86 -23.70 -22.54 -17.06
C LYS A 86 -24.50 -22.52 -15.77
N GLY A 87 -24.23 -21.57 -14.89
CA GLY A 87 -25.12 -21.25 -13.76
C GLY A 87 -26.51 -20.81 -14.23
N LYS A 88 -26.62 -19.92 -15.23
CA LYS A 88 -27.91 -19.49 -15.77
C LYS A 88 -28.69 -20.61 -16.46
N GLU A 89 -27.99 -21.56 -17.07
CA GLU A 89 -28.56 -22.75 -17.71
C GLU A 89 -28.92 -23.86 -16.70
N ASN A 90 -28.56 -23.70 -15.42
CA ASN A 90 -28.65 -24.75 -14.38
C ASN A 90 -27.88 -26.04 -14.73
N ASP A 91 -26.75 -25.92 -15.44
CA ASP A 91 -25.88 -27.04 -15.82
C ASP A 91 -24.95 -27.43 -14.66
N ILE A 92 -25.50 -28.13 -13.67
CA ILE A 92 -24.80 -28.54 -12.45
C ILE A 92 -23.60 -29.45 -12.79
N ASN A 93 -23.77 -30.35 -13.76
CA ASN A 93 -22.71 -31.29 -14.16
C ASN A 93 -21.47 -30.54 -14.68
N PHE A 94 -21.67 -29.51 -15.51
CA PHE A 94 -20.58 -28.66 -15.94
C PHE A 94 -19.91 -27.96 -14.75
N ILE A 95 -20.70 -27.35 -13.86
CA ILE A 95 -20.17 -26.61 -12.72
C ILE A 95 -19.31 -27.53 -11.85
N GLU A 96 -19.82 -28.71 -11.47
CA GLU A 96 -19.10 -29.66 -10.63
C GLU A 96 -17.81 -30.16 -11.29
N THR A 97 -17.87 -30.52 -12.58
CA THR A 97 -16.71 -31.07 -13.31
C THR A 97 -15.61 -30.03 -13.52
N ASN A 98 -15.96 -28.74 -13.63
CA ASN A 98 -15.01 -27.68 -13.97
C ASN A 98 -14.64 -26.79 -12.78
N PHE A 99 -15.24 -26.99 -11.60
CA PHE A 99 -15.01 -26.13 -10.44
C PHE A 99 -13.54 -26.09 -10.00
N ASP A 100 -12.85 -27.23 -10.08
CA ASP A 100 -11.43 -27.31 -9.73
C ASP A 100 -10.56 -26.46 -10.66
N ASN A 101 -10.92 -26.37 -11.95
CA ASN A 101 -10.24 -25.49 -12.90
C ASN A 101 -10.44 -24.02 -12.50
N LEU A 102 -11.68 -23.61 -12.19
CA LEU A 102 -11.98 -22.26 -11.74
C LEU A 102 -11.22 -21.90 -10.45
N LYS A 103 -11.13 -22.83 -9.49
CA LYS A 103 -10.30 -22.66 -8.28
C LYS A 103 -8.82 -22.48 -8.61
N GLN A 104 -8.25 -23.30 -9.49
CA GLN A 104 -6.85 -23.22 -9.89
C GLN A 104 -6.54 -21.87 -10.58
N VAL A 105 -7.44 -21.42 -11.44
CA VAL A 105 -7.34 -20.13 -12.13
C VAL A 105 -7.34 -18.99 -11.14
N THR A 106 -8.29 -18.96 -10.20
CA THR A 106 -8.33 -17.92 -9.17
C THR A 106 -7.09 -17.94 -8.28
N LYS A 107 -6.61 -19.12 -7.90
CA LYS A 107 -5.36 -19.27 -7.13
C LYS A 107 -4.16 -18.68 -7.89
N LYS A 108 -4.06 -18.96 -9.20
CA LYS A 108 -3.00 -18.39 -10.05
C LYS A 108 -3.06 -16.86 -10.09
N ILE A 109 -4.25 -16.27 -10.21
CA ILE A 109 -4.42 -14.81 -10.13
C ILE A 109 -3.89 -14.30 -8.78
N ILE A 110 -4.32 -14.91 -7.67
CA ILE A 110 -3.88 -14.52 -6.33
C ILE A 110 -2.35 -14.61 -6.20
N GLU A 111 -1.72 -15.66 -6.72
CA GLU A 111 -0.26 -15.82 -6.69
C GLU A 111 0.47 -14.75 -7.52
N ILE A 112 -0.04 -14.42 -8.71
CA ILE A 112 0.51 -13.33 -9.54
C ILE A 112 0.39 -12.01 -8.82
N LEU A 113 -0.78 -11.72 -8.24
CA LEU A 113 -1.03 -10.47 -7.53
C LEU A 113 -0.21 -10.40 -6.24
N ASN A 114 -0.06 -11.52 -5.51
CA ASN A 114 0.87 -11.60 -4.38
C ASN A 114 2.28 -11.22 -4.85
N LYS A 115 2.81 -11.82 -5.91
CA LYS A 115 4.15 -11.47 -6.45
C LYS A 115 4.25 -10.01 -6.90
N TYR A 116 3.20 -9.49 -7.51
CA TYR A 116 3.12 -8.10 -7.95
C TYR A 116 3.20 -7.13 -6.77
N PHE A 117 2.54 -7.48 -5.66
CA PHE A 117 2.56 -6.71 -4.42
C PHE A 117 3.70 -7.12 -3.44
N GLU A 118 4.38 -8.25 -3.65
CA GLU A 118 5.44 -8.81 -2.78
C GLU A 118 6.69 -7.93 -2.74
N ASN A 119 6.83 -6.97 -3.67
CA ASN A 119 7.90 -5.97 -3.68
C ASN A 119 7.40 -4.54 -3.37
N SER A 120 6.26 -4.39 -2.72
CA SER A 120 6.11 -3.28 -1.77
C SER A 120 6.30 -3.85 -0.38
N SER A 121 7.55 -4.18 0.00
CA SER A 121 7.89 -4.08 1.41
C SER A 121 7.42 -2.69 1.82
N LYS A 122 6.38 -2.60 2.67
CA LYS A 122 5.86 -1.29 3.03
C LYS A 122 7.04 -0.42 3.41
N LYS A 123 7.15 0.71 2.73
CA LYS A 123 8.20 1.69 2.95
C LYS A 123 8.30 1.93 4.46
N ILE A 124 9.51 1.89 5.01
CA ILE A 124 9.68 1.98 6.46
C ILE A 124 9.70 3.45 6.85
N ILE A 125 8.75 3.90 7.66
CA ILE A 125 8.77 5.24 8.25
C ILE A 125 9.20 5.12 9.71
N LEU A 126 10.24 5.87 10.08
CA LEU A 126 10.61 6.06 11.48
C LEU A 126 9.77 7.20 12.05
N ILE A 127 9.15 6.97 13.21
CA ILE A 127 8.48 7.99 14.01
C ILE A 127 9.20 8.06 15.36
N ALA A 128 9.76 9.22 15.68
CA ALA A 128 10.47 9.47 16.92
C ALA A 128 9.73 10.55 17.73
N ASP A 129 9.12 10.15 18.84
CA ASP A 129 8.37 11.01 19.76
C ASP A 129 8.29 10.32 21.13
N ASP A 130 8.42 11.06 22.23
CA ASP A 130 8.36 10.50 23.58
C ASP A 130 6.91 10.18 24.02
N SER A 131 5.92 10.76 23.35
CA SER A 131 4.50 10.54 23.61
C SER A 131 3.94 9.32 22.87
N ASN A 132 3.59 8.27 23.63
CA ASN A 132 2.89 7.10 23.06
C ASN A 132 1.58 7.47 22.35
N ILE A 133 0.91 8.56 22.75
CA ILE A 133 -0.32 9.02 22.12
C ILE A 133 -0.02 9.45 20.68
N ILE A 134 1.04 10.23 20.47
CA ILE A 134 1.46 10.70 19.14
C ILE A 134 1.96 9.52 18.30
N LEU A 135 2.80 8.65 18.87
CA LEU A 135 3.31 7.47 18.17
C LEU A 135 2.18 6.55 17.67
N ASN A 136 1.15 6.32 18.48
CA ASN A 136 0.02 5.48 18.09
C ASN A 136 -0.88 6.18 17.08
N PHE A 137 -1.17 7.46 17.27
CA PHE A 137 -1.99 8.23 16.33
C PHE A 137 -1.37 8.27 14.93
N LEU A 138 -0.04 8.48 14.83
CA LEU A 138 0.65 8.44 13.54
C LEU A 138 0.71 7.02 12.96
N GLU A 139 0.93 5.98 13.76
CA GLU A 139 0.91 4.59 13.26
C GLU A 139 -0.45 4.20 12.66
N GLU A 140 -1.55 4.56 13.31
CA GLU A 140 -2.91 4.32 12.81
C GLU A 140 -3.16 5.01 11.45
N ASN A 141 -2.65 6.24 11.30
CA ASN A 141 -2.80 7.04 10.08
C ASN A 141 -1.77 6.72 8.99
N LEU A 142 -0.77 5.90 9.29
CA LEU A 142 0.30 5.48 8.38
C LEU A 142 0.27 3.96 8.12
N ASN A 143 -0.92 3.35 8.22
CA ASN A 143 -1.12 1.90 8.08
C ASN A 143 -0.60 1.27 6.77
N ASN A 144 -0.41 2.07 5.71
CA ASN A 144 0.18 1.64 4.44
C ASN A 144 1.73 1.56 4.45
N TYR A 145 2.36 1.98 5.55
CA TYR A 145 3.81 1.96 5.79
C TYR A 145 4.18 0.95 6.88
N ASN A 146 5.44 0.52 6.90
CA ASN A 146 5.98 -0.20 8.05
C ASN A 146 6.50 0.84 9.03
N ILE A 147 6.02 0.83 10.26
CA ILE A 147 6.37 1.85 11.24
C ILE A 147 7.42 1.32 12.21
N ILE A 148 8.49 2.08 12.38
CA ILE A 148 9.43 1.92 13.48
C ILE A 148 9.19 3.08 14.44
N LYS A 149 8.96 2.77 15.71
CA LYS A 149 8.77 3.77 16.77
C LYS A 149 10.05 3.91 17.57
N ALA A 150 10.46 5.15 17.82
CA ALA A 150 11.53 5.52 18.74
C ALA A 150 10.97 6.47 19.80
N LYS A 151 11.37 6.28 21.06
CA LYS A 151 10.87 7.11 22.18
C LYS A 151 11.85 8.19 22.65
N ASN A 152 13.04 8.20 22.07
CA ASN A 152 14.13 9.12 22.37
C ASN A 152 15.12 9.15 21.18
N GLY A 153 16.08 10.08 21.21
CA GLY A 153 17.04 10.22 20.13
C GLY A 153 18.00 9.03 19.95
N ASN A 154 18.31 8.27 21.02
CA ASN A 154 19.16 7.07 20.90
C ASN A 154 18.46 5.97 20.08
N ASP A 155 17.21 5.67 20.43
CA ASP A 155 16.38 4.69 19.70
C ASP A 155 16.23 5.11 18.22
N ALA A 156 16.05 6.42 17.97
CA ALA A 156 15.93 6.96 16.62
C ALA A 156 17.24 6.75 15.83
N ILE A 157 18.39 7.06 16.41
CA ILE A 157 19.70 6.85 15.78
C ILE A 157 19.97 5.37 15.51
N GLU A 158 19.61 4.48 16.44
CA GLU A 158 19.75 3.04 16.23
C GLU A 158 18.86 2.56 15.07
N ALA A 159 17.60 3.02 15.01
CA ALA A 159 16.69 2.72 13.92
C ALA A 159 17.23 3.22 12.56
N ILE A 160 17.80 4.43 12.53
CA ILE A 160 18.42 5.02 11.32
C ILE A 160 19.60 4.18 10.84
N LYS A 161 20.43 3.67 11.74
CA LYS A 161 21.60 2.84 11.39
C LYS A 161 21.23 1.47 10.85
N ASN A 162 20.16 0.87 11.40
CA ASN A 162 19.84 -0.54 11.16
C ASN A 162 18.80 -0.76 10.06
N ASN A 163 18.16 0.30 9.55
CA ASN A 163 17.03 0.17 8.62
C ASN A 163 17.17 1.09 7.41
N ASN A 164 16.66 0.65 6.26
CA ASN A 164 16.52 1.49 5.08
C ASN A 164 15.21 2.29 5.15
N LEU A 165 15.30 3.50 5.70
CA LEU A 165 14.13 4.35 5.97
C LEU A 165 13.67 5.11 4.73
N TYR A 166 12.35 5.13 4.54
CA TYR A 166 11.67 5.92 3.52
C TYR A 166 11.44 7.37 3.95
N ALA A 167 11.16 7.60 5.23
CA ALA A 167 11.00 8.93 5.79
C ALA A 167 11.23 8.89 7.30
N ILE A 168 11.49 10.05 7.88
CA ILE A 168 11.64 10.23 9.33
C ILE A 168 10.67 11.32 9.78
N LEU A 169 9.81 11.01 10.73
CA LEU A 169 8.97 11.95 11.46
C LEU A 169 9.59 12.12 12.85
N LEU A 170 10.14 13.30 13.13
CA LEU A 170 11.04 13.51 14.26
C LEU A 170 10.56 14.64 15.17
N ASP A 171 10.20 14.32 16.41
CA ASP A 171 9.96 15.32 17.44
C ASP A 171 11.26 16.01 17.87
N LEU A 172 11.21 17.33 18.07
CA LEU A 172 12.38 18.08 18.55
C LEU A 172 12.62 17.94 20.05
N ASN A 173 11.58 17.70 20.85
CA ASN A 173 11.59 17.81 22.30
C ASN A 173 11.44 16.43 22.95
N MET A 174 12.46 15.59 22.80
CA MET A 174 12.54 14.27 23.43
C MET A 174 13.54 14.27 24.61
N PRO A 175 13.38 13.39 25.60
CA PRO A 175 14.35 13.20 26.68
C PRO A 175 15.68 12.60 26.15
N ASP A 176 16.74 12.79 26.94
CA ASP A 176 18.12 12.39 26.65
C ASP A 176 18.71 13.11 25.43
N LEU A 177 18.68 12.47 24.25
CA LEU A 177 19.05 13.09 22.99
C LEU A 177 17.81 13.68 22.34
N ASN A 178 17.86 14.99 22.08
CA ASN A 178 16.74 15.71 21.49
C ASN A 178 16.75 15.58 19.95
N GLY A 179 15.70 16.05 19.28
CA GLY A 179 15.60 15.91 17.82
C GLY A 179 16.69 16.67 17.05
N PHE A 180 17.25 17.76 17.59
CA PHE A 180 18.39 18.43 16.93
C PHE A 180 19.65 17.56 16.94
N ASP A 181 19.87 16.77 17.98
CA ASP A 181 21.02 15.85 18.03
C ASP A 181 20.88 14.75 16.96
N VAL A 182 19.65 14.27 16.73
CA VAL A 182 19.35 13.31 15.64
C VAL A 182 19.56 13.95 14.26
N LEU A 183 19.16 15.22 14.08
CA LEU A 183 19.40 15.96 12.84
C LEU A 183 20.89 16.18 12.57
N GLU A 184 21.68 16.53 13.58
CA GLU A 184 23.14 16.65 13.42
C GLU A 184 23.77 15.29 13.09
N PHE A 185 23.35 14.20 13.74
CA PHE A 185 23.80 12.84 13.40
C PHE A 185 23.54 12.51 11.91
N LEU A 186 22.31 12.77 11.41
CA LEU A 186 21.95 12.54 10.01
C LEU A 186 22.80 13.36 9.04
N LYS A 187 23.14 14.60 9.42
CA LYS A 187 23.99 15.50 8.63
C LYS A 187 25.45 15.03 8.61
N GLU A 188 26.02 14.69 9.76
CA GLU A 188 27.39 14.16 9.88
C GLU A 188 27.59 12.86 9.08
N HIS A 189 26.54 12.06 8.95
CA HIS A 189 26.57 10.79 8.21
C HIS A 189 26.10 10.90 6.75
N ASN A 190 25.90 12.12 6.22
CA ASN A 190 25.44 12.37 4.84
C ASN A 190 24.11 11.67 4.48
N LEU A 191 23.20 11.57 5.45
CA LEU A 191 21.85 11.00 5.30
C LEU A 191 20.77 12.07 5.19
N ILE A 192 21.06 13.28 5.68
CA ILE A 192 20.10 14.40 5.79
C ILE A 192 19.41 14.77 4.47
N ASN A 193 20.11 14.62 3.34
CA ASN A 193 19.59 14.92 2.00
C ASN A 193 19.11 13.68 1.24
N LYS A 194 19.21 12.49 1.85
CA LYS A 194 18.82 11.22 1.20
C LYS A 194 17.48 10.70 1.69
N ILE A 195 17.08 11.12 2.88
CA ILE A 195 15.85 10.67 3.53
C ILE A 195 15.04 11.93 3.84
N PRO A 196 13.79 12.05 3.39
CA PRO A 196 12.94 13.17 3.74
C PRO A 196 12.64 13.14 5.24
N ILE A 197 12.96 14.25 5.91
CA ILE A 197 12.77 14.43 7.35
C ILE A 197 11.69 15.47 7.57
N VAL A 198 10.67 15.09 8.33
CA VAL A 198 9.58 15.97 8.74
C VAL A 198 9.71 16.17 10.24
N VAL A 199 9.89 17.42 10.64
CA VAL A 199 10.01 17.76 12.05
C VAL A 199 8.63 17.89 12.66
N ILE A 200 8.39 17.23 13.79
CA ILE A 200 7.20 17.42 14.60
C ILE A 200 7.56 18.37 15.75
N THR A 201 6.76 19.41 15.98
CA THR A 201 7.03 20.34 17.08
C THR A 201 5.74 20.93 17.63
N GLY A 202 5.68 21.12 18.95
CA GLY A 202 4.68 21.98 19.60
C GLY A 202 5.18 23.41 19.84
N ASP A 203 6.46 23.68 19.58
CA ASP A 203 7.08 24.99 19.65
C ASP A 203 7.14 25.59 18.24
N ASP A 204 6.27 26.57 18.00
CA ASP A 204 6.12 27.31 16.74
C ASP A 204 6.90 28.63 16.72
N THR A 205 7.83 28.82 17.67
CA THR A 205 8.66 30.03 17.70
C THR A 205 9.50 30.14 16.43
N LYS A 206 9.68 31.38 15.97
CA LYS A 206 10.48 31.69 14.77
C LYS A 206 11.92 31.17 14.89
N GLU A 207 12.47 31.13 16.10
CA GLU A 207 13.82 30.65 16.34
C GLU A 207 13.94 29.15 16.12
N THR A 208 13.04 28.37 16.73
CA THR A 208 12.99 26.91 16.58
C THR A 208 12.76 26.50 15.12
N ILE A 209 11.79 27.13 14.45
CA ILE A 209 11.51 26.89 13.03
C ILE A 209 12.72 27.21 12.16
N LYS A 210 13.34 28.38 12.36
CA LYS A 210 14.53 28.79 11.59
C LYS A 210 15.71 27.83 11.81
N LYS A 211 15.89 27.37 13.05
CA LYS A 211 16.93 26.38 13.37
C LYS A 211 16.65 25.04 12.69
N ALA A 212 15.42 24.54 12.73
CA ALA A 212 15.04 23.27 12.08
C ALA A 212 15.29 23.31 10.56
N PHE A 213 14.87 24.37 9.88
CA PHE A 213 15.10 24.54 8.44
C PHE A 213 16.58 24.70 8.05
N SER A 214 17.50 24.99 8.99
CA SER A 214 18.93 24.98 8.69
C SER A 214 19.51 23.59 8.42
N TYR A 215 18.79 22.52 8.78
CA TYR A 215 19.17 21.11 8.58
C TYR A 215 18.60 20.48 7.30
N GLN A 216 18.13 21.25 6.31
CA GLN A 216 17.56 20.72 5.06
C GLN A 216 16.40 19.72 5.28
N ILE A 217 15.58 19.96 6.31
CA ILE A 217 14.35 19.20 6.52
C ILE A 217 13.36 19.42 5.37
N LEU A 218 12.52 18.43 5.11
CA LEU A 218 11.48 18.51 4.08
C LEU A 218 10.36 19.45 4.49
N ASP A 219 9.84 19.30 5.72
CA ASP A 219 8.68 20.05 6.19
C ASP A 219 8.57 20.02 7.73
N ILE A 220 7.62 20.79 8.27
CA ILE A 220 7.28 20.82 9.69
C ILE A 220 5.79 20.48 9.90
N LEU A 221 5.54 19.57 10.84
CA LEU A 221 4.22 19.20 11.33
C LEU A 221 4.00 19.78 12.75
N ASN A 222 3.18 20.83 12.85
CA ASN A 222 2.91 21.49 14.14
C ASN A 222 1.89 20.71 14.97
N LYS A 223 2.16 20.51 16.27
CA LYS A 223 1.22 19.94 17.24
C LYS A 223 0.24 21.03 17.73
N PRO A 224 -1.06 20.73 17.86
CA PRO A 224 -1.74 19.50 17.44
C PRO A 224 -1.96 19.44 15.92
N PHE A 225 -1.98 18.24 15.35
CA PHE A 225 -2.21 17.99 13.93
C PHE A 225 -3.33 16.97 13.68
N THR A 226 -3.93 17.03 12.50
CA THR A 226 -5.04 16.18 12.05
C THR A 226 -4.59 15.17 10.99
N GLU A 227 -5.47 14.23 10.62
CA GLU A 227 -5.24 13.30 9.51
C GLU A 227 -4.98 14.02 8.18
N GLU A 228 -5.61 15.17 7.95
CA GLU A 228 -5.40 15.99 6.76
C GLU A 228 -3.97 16.53 6.72
N ASN A 229 -3.43 17.00 7.85
CA ASN A 229 -2.03 17.42 7.94
C ASN A 229 -1.07 16.25 7.62
N ILE A 230 -1.36 15.04 8.10
CA ILE A 230 -0.55 13.84 7.80
C ILE A 230 -0.60 13.53 6.30
N LYS A 231 -1.77 13.60 5.65
CA LYS A 231 -1.90 13.42 4.19
C LYS A 231 -1.07 14.44 3.41
N HIS A 232 -1.06 15.70 3.83
CA HIS A 232 -0.21 16.73 3.20
C HIS A 232 1.27 16.38 3.32
N ILE A 233 1.73 15.96 4.50
CA ILE A 233 3.11 15.53 4.71
C ILE A 233 3.47 14.32 3.84
N LEU A 234 2.59 13.33 3.73
CA LEU A 234 2.81 12.17 2.86
C LEU A 234 2.96 12.57 1.39
N ASN A 235 2.16 13.52 0.92
CA ASN A 235 2.31 14.06 -0.44
C ASN A 235 3.66 14.76 -0.62
N SER A 236 4.11 15.56 0.36
CA SER A 236 5.44 16.18 0.35
C SER A 236 6.56 15.12 0.29
N ILE A 237 6.44 14.04 1.08
CA ILE A 237 7.39 12.93 1.09
C ILE A 237 7.42 12.21 -0.26
N ASN A 238 6.27 11.96 -0.89
CA ASN A 238 6.22 11.34 -2.21
C ASN A 238 6.88 12.24 -3.26
N ASN A 239 6.59 13.55 -3.25
CA ASN A 239 7.16 14.53 -4.16
C ASN A 239 8.69 14.66 -4.04
N PHE A 240 9.25 14.46 -2.84
CA PHE A 240 10.71 14.46 -2.62
C PHE A 240 11.40 13.46 -3.57
N TYR A 241 10.88 12.23 -3.64
CA TYR A 241 11.45 11.17 -4.49
C TYR A 241 11.12 11.28 -5.98
N GLU A 242 10.10 12.06 -6.35
CA GLU A 242 9.78 12.32 -7.75
C GLU A 242 10.71 13.35 -8.38
N LYS A 243 11.16 14.34 -7.59
CA LYS A 243 12.12 15.37 -8.06
C LYS A 243 13.51 14.80 -8.34
N ASP A 244 13.93 13.77 -7.62
CA ASP A 244 15.24 13.12 -7.80
C ASP A 244 15.32 12.19 -9.04
N LYS A 245 14.23 12.05 -9.80
CA LYS A 245 14.18 11.25 -11.05
C LYS A 245 14.46 12.05 -12.33
N ILE A 246 14.72 13.36 -12.22
CA ILE A 246 14.94 14.28 -13.36
C ILE A 246 16.42 14.63 -13.50
#